data_AF-A0A7X7G7L3-F1
#
_entry.id   AF-A0A7X7G7L3-F1
#
_cell.length_a   1.000
_cell.length_b   1.000
_cell.length_c   1.000
_cell.angle_alpha   90.00
_cell.angle_beta   90.00
_cell.angle_gamma   90.00
#
_symmetry.space_group_name_H-M   'P 1'
#
loop_
_entity.id
_entity.type
_entity.pdbx_description
1 polymer ?
#
loop_
_entity_poly.entity_id
_entity_poly.type
_entity_poly.pdbx_seq_one_letter_code
_entity_poly.pdbx_strand_id
1 'polypeptide(L)'
;SLADVADRLADVACRDDDGVDLLLVHDQMVGVPALVAGCVPAQVSGHYHRREGPVRSGLGTRYTSSSTAGARLGQPTVGPLSGTAELTVLRFDPESRRISDYRLVLVRPDATAVVTVPLRWPHQSPRLTPDPPLQ
;
A
#
# COMPACT_ATOMS: atom_id res chain seq x y z
N SER A 1 -21.73 -9.77 1.31
CA SER A 1 -21.52 -8.42 1.86
C SER A 1 -20.08 -7.98 1.61
N LEU A 2 -19.70 -6.72 1.88
CA LEU A 2 -18.28 -6.31 1.81
C LEU A 2 -17.43 -7.10 2.82
N ALA A 3 -17.99 -7.39 4.00
CA ALA A 3 -17.35 -8.19 5.03
C ALA A 3 -17.08 -9.62 4.54
N ASP A 4 -18.07 -10.30 3.93
CA ASP A 4 -17.88 -11.67 3.44
C ASP A 4 -16.79 -11.75 2.36
N VAL A 5 -16.67 -10.71 1.53
CA VAL A 5 -15.60 -10.62 0.52
C VAL A 5 -14.24 -10.43 1.20
N ALA A 6 -14.16 -9.55 2.19
CA ALA A 6 -12.93 -9.28 2.93
C ALA A 6 -12.44 -10.53 3.69
N ASP A 7 -13.35 -11.23 4.37
CA ASP A 7 -13.05 -12.45 5.11
C ASP A 7 -12.59 -13.55 4.17
N ARG A 8 -13.31 -13.80 3.07
CA ARG A 8 -12.92 -14.80 2.07
C ARG A 8 -11.57 -14.48 1.43
N LEU A 9 -11.29 -13.20 1.17
CA LEU A 9 -10.00 -12.78 0.60
C LEU A 9 -8.85 -13.04 1.56
N ALA A 10 -9.00 -12.70 2.84
CA ALA A 10 -8.02 -13.02 3.87
C ALA A 10 -7.78 -14.52 3.97
N ASP A 11 -8.86 -15.30 3.99
CA ASP A 11 -8.85 -16.76 4.01
C ASP A 11 -8.06 -17.38 2.84
N VAL A 12 -8.18 -16.82 1.63
CA VAL A 12 -7.40 -17.27 0.47
C VAL A 12 -5.94 -16.87 0.62
N ALA A 13 -5.65 -15.63 1.01
CA ALA A 13 -4.28 -15.15 1.19
C ALA A 13 -3.51 -15.94 2.27
N CYS A 14 -4.17 -16.34 3.36
CA CYS A 14 -3.54 -17.11 4.44
C CYS A 14 -3.24 -18.56 4.06
N ARG A 15 -3.93 -19.12 3.04
CA ARG A 15 -3.75 -20.51 2.59
C ARG A 15 -2.77 -20.62 1.42
N ASP A 16 -2.20 -19.51 0.95
CA ASP A 16 -1.20 -19.52 -0.11
C ASP A 16 0.13 -20.00 0.46
N ASP A 17 0.58 -21.18 0.03
CA ASP A 17 1.82 -21.81 0.50
C ASP A 17 3.07 -20.99 0.12
N ASP A 18 3.04 -20.26 -1.00
CA ASP A 18 4.13 -19.39 -1.45
C ASP A 18 4.10 -18.01 -0.80
N GLY A 19 3.00 -17.70 -0.10
CA GLY A 19 2.72 -16.43 0.53
C GLY A 19 2.43 -15.30 -0.46
N VAL A 20 1.70 -14.29 0.01
CA VAL A 20 1.37 -13.10 -0.78
C VAL A 20 2.34 -11.96 -0.42
N ASP A 21 3.01 -11.37 -1.43
CA ASP A 21 3.92 -10.25 -1.21
C ASP A 21 3.23 -8.88 -1.22
N LEU A 22 2.15 -8.75 -1.99
CA LEU A 22 1.37 -7.54 -2.13
C LEU A 22 -0.08 -7.88 -2.39
N LEU A 23 -0.97 -7.33 -1.56
CA LEU A 23 -2.40 -7.32 -1.83
C LEU A 23 -2.80 -6.03 -2.55
N LEU A 24 -3.34 -6.15 -3.76
CA LEU A 24 -3.86 -5.01 -4.52
C LEU A 24 -5.40 -5.07 -4.58
N VAL A 25 -6.06 -4.12 -3.94
CA VAL A 25 -7.53 -4.05 -3.86
C VAL A 25 -8.01 -2.63 -4.12
N HIS A 26 -9.21 -2.44 -4.67
CA HIS A 26 -9.71 -1.09 -4.92
C HIS A 26 -10.07 -0.34 -3.63
N ASP A 27 -10.96 -0.92 -2.82
CA ASP A 27 -11.34 -0.38 -1.52
C ASP A 27 -10.39 -0.93 -0.44
N GLN A 28 -9.81 -0.01 0.33
CA GLN A 28 -8.84 -0.34 1.36
C GLN A 28 -9.39 -1.23 2.47
N MET A 29 -10.70 -1.18 2.74
CA MET A 29 -11.32 -1.92 3.84
C MET A 29 -11.36 -3.43 3.59
N VAL A 30 -11.36 -3.83 2.31
CA VAL A 30 -11.42 -5.25 1.91
C VAL A 30 -10.15 -6.02 2.28
N GLY A 31 -8.99 -5.37 2.29
CA GLY A 31 -7.72 -6.03 2.61
C GLY A 31 -7.31 -5.96 4.09
N VAL A 32 -8.02 -5.21 4.92
CA VAL A 32 -7.68 -5.04 6.36
C VAL A 32 -7.62 -6.37 7.11
N PRO A 33 -8.57 -7.31 6.96
CA PRO A 33 -8.49 -8.59 7.68
C PRO A 33 -7.22 -9.39 7.35
N ALA A 34 -6.79 -9.40 6.09
CA ALA A 34 -5.58 -10.09 5.65
C ALA A 34 -4.30 -9.46 6.25
N LEU A 35 -4.24 -8.13 6.34
CA LEU A 35 -3.15 -7.40 6.98
C LEU A 35 -3.09 -7.66 8.49
N VAL A 36 -4.25 -7.68 9.16
CA VAL A 36 -4.35 -7.92 10.59
C VAL A 36 -3.93 -9.34 10.95
N ALA A 37 -4.35 -10.32 10.16
CA ALA A 37 -3.96 -11.72 10.30
C ALA A 37 -2.48 -11.99 9.98
N GLY A 38 -1.80 -11.05 9.32
CA GLY A 38 -0.38 -11.19 8.93
C GLY A 38 -0.15 -12.07 7.71
N CYS A 39 -1.22 -12.37 6.96
CA CYS A 39 -1.16 -13.20 5.76
C CYS A 39 -0.65 -12.41 4.55
N VAL A 40 -0.68 -11.07 4.61
CA VAL A 40 -0.06 -10.20 3.63
C VAL A 40 0.79 -9.14 4.34
N PRO A 41 2.02 -8.86 3.88
CA PRO A 41 2.90 -7.87 4.50
C PRO A 41 2.55 -6.43 4.09
N ALA A 42 1.87 -6.27 2.95
CA ALA A 42 1.60 -5.00 2.32
C ALA A 42 0.28 -5.03 1.54
N GLN A 43 -0.47 -3.93 1.62
CA GLN A 43 -1.66 -3.67 0.82
C GLN A 43 -1.51 -2.33 0.11
N VAL A 44 -1.88 -2.31 -1.17
CA VAL A 44 -2.08 -1.07 -1.94
C VAL A 44 -3.54 -0.99 -2.34
N SER A 45 -4.11 0.20 -2.18
CA SER A 45 -5.52 0.47 -2.48
C SER A 45 -5.77 1.88 -3.03
N GLY A 46 -7.01 2.18 -3.40
CA GLY A 46 -7.43 3.48 -3.92
C GLY A 46 -8.77 3.92 -3.35
N HIS A 47 -9.77 4.11 -4.21
CA HIS A 47 -11.15 4.50 -3.89
C HIS A 47 -11.34 5.95 -3.39
N TYR A 48 -10.51 6.45 -2.47
CA TYR A 48 -10.75 7.75 -1.79
C TYR A 48 -10.25 8.98 -2.54
N HIS A 49 -9.57 8.81 -3.67
CA HIS A 49 -8.97 9.89 -4.45
C HIS A 49 -8.03 10.79 -3.61
N ARG A 50 -7.50 10.25 -2.52
CA ARG A 50 -6.57 10.88 -1.60
C ARG A 50 -5.54 9.85 -1.17
N ARG A 51 -4.29 10.28 -1.08
CA ARG A 51 -3.23 9.44 -0.56
C ARG A 51 -3.33 9.29 0.97
N GLU A 52 -3.23 8.06 1.46
CA GLU A 52 -3.11 7.76 2.89
C GLU A 52 -1.96 6.78 3.14
N GLY A 53 -1.08 7.13 4.06
CA GLY A 53 0.09 6.33 4.41
C GLY A 53 1.26 6.41 3.41
N PRO A 54 2.14 5.40 3.40
CA PRO A 54 2.00 4.07 4.03
C PRO A 54 1.94 4.11 5.56
N VAL A 55 1.04 3.33 6.17
CA VAL A 55 0.90 3.20 7.63
C VAL A 55 0.79 1.75 8.06
N ARG A 56 1.28 1.43 9.25
CA ARG A 56 1.11 0.10 9.86
C ARG A 56 -0.37 -0.19 10.10
N SER A 57 -0.79 -1.40 9.76
CA SER A 57 -2.14 -1.90 10.02
C SER A 57 -2.04 -3.38 10.40
N GLY A 58 -2.21 -3.66 11.69
CA GLY A 58 -1.92 -4.97 12.26
C GLY A 58 -0.49 -5.43 11.98
N LEU A 59 -0.36 -6.58 11.33
CA LEU A 59 0.91 -7.21 11.01
C LEU A 59 1.48 -6.78 9.64
N GLY A 60 0.73 -6.01 8.84
CA GLY A 60 1.21 -5.47 7.57
C GLY A 60 1.26 -3.94 7.54
N THR A 61 1.45 -3.43 6.32
CA THR A 61 1.41 -2.00 6.00
C THR A 61 0.36 -1.72 4.95
N ARG A 62 -0.52 -0.76 5.22
CA ARG A 62 -1.56 -0.29 4.31
C ARG A 62 -1.12 1.00 3.64
N TYR A 63 -1.32 1.06 2.33
CA TYR A 63 -1.14 2.26 1.54
C TYR A 63 -2.35 2.49 0.63
N THR A 64 -2.87 3.71 0.64
CA THR A 64 -3.95 4.12 -0.25
C THR A 64 -3.40 5.18 -1.18
N SER A 65 -3.32 4.86 -2.47
CA SER A 65 -2.88 5.76 -3.51
C SER A 65 -3.93 6.82 -3.80
N SER A 66 -3.48 8.01 -4.17
CA SER A 66 -4.35 9.06 -4.72
C SER A 66 -4.77 8.73 -6.15
N SER A 67 -5.54 9.63 -6.76
CA SER A 67 -5.83 9.60 -8.20
C SER A 67 -4.61 10.03 -9.02
N THR A 68 -4.33 9.27 -10.08
CA THR A 68 -3.24 9.53 -11.03
C THR A 68 -3.53 10.62 -12.06
N ALA A 69 -4.77 11.13 -12.12
CA ALA A 69 -5.20 12.15 -13.10
C ALA A 69 -5.50 13.52 -12.48
N GLY A 70 -5.09 13.75 -11.23
CA GLY A 70 -5.42 14.99 -10.52
C GLY A 70 -6.94 15.16 -10.28
N ALA A 71 -7.66 14.04 -10.23
CA ALA A 71 -9.11 14.02 -10.09
C ALA A 71 -9.54 14.77 -8.83
N ARG A 72 -10.48 15.70 -9.01
CA ARG A 72 -11.21 16.34 -7.91
C ARG A 72 -12.67 15.92 -7.96
N LEU A 73 -13.35 15.99 -6.82
CA LEU A 73 -14.78 15.70 -6.75
C LEU A 73 -15.55 16.57 -7.77
N GLY A 74 -16.31 15.92 -8.66
CA GLY A 74 -17.13 16.59 -9.69
C GLY A 74 -16.38 17.11 -10.92
N GLN A 75 -15.11 16.75 -11.13
CA GLN A 75 -14.32 17.19 -12.29
C GLN A 75 -13.96 16.02 -13.21
N PRO A 76 -13.93 16.23 -14.55
CA PRO A 76 -13.48 15.20 -15.49
C PRO A 76 -12.04 14.78 -15.21
N THR A 77 -11.75 13.49 -15.39
CA THR A 77 -10.39 12.93 -15.31
C THR A 77 -9.64 12.99 -16.64
N VAL A 78 -10.34 13.39 -17.72
CA VAL A 78 -9.79 13.49 -19.09
C VAL A 78 -9.65 14.96 -19.46
N GLY A 79 -8.45 15.35 -19.88
CA GLY A 79 -8.12 16.74 -20.24
C GLY A 79 -6.96 17.28 -19.39
N PRO A 80 -6.77 18.61 -19.34
CA PRO A 80 -5.80 19.23 -18.45
C PRO A 80 -6.04 18.82 -16.99
N LEU A 81 -4.97 18.71 -16.21
CA LEU A 81 -5.06 18.31 -14.82
C LEU A 81 -5.84 19.35 -14.00
N SER A 82 -6.93 18.94 -13.35
CA SER A 82 -7.68 19.77 -12.40
C SER A 82 -6.96 19.95 -11.05
N GLY A 83 -5.87 19.21 -10.81
CA GLY A 83 -5.07 19.26 -9.59
C GLY A 83 -3.76 18.51 -9.76
N THR A 84 -2.92 18.49 -8.72
CA THR A 84 -1.70 17.67 -8.75
C THR A 84 -2.08 16.20 -8.85
N ALA A 85 -1.62 15.53 -9.91
CA ALA A 85 -1.66 14.09 -10.03
C ALA A 85 -0.54 13.47 -9.20
N GLU A 86 -0.86 12.46 -8.41
CA GLU A 86 0.15 11.71 -7.63
C GLU A 86 0.24 10.28 -8.15
N LEU A 87 1.46 9.83 -8.44
CA LEU A 87 1.79 8.43 -8.69
C LEU A 87 2.78 7.94 -7.64
N THR A 88 2.76 6.64 -7.36
CA THR A 88 3.67 6.02 -6.40
C THR A 88 4.50 4.96 -7.09
N VAL A 89 5.81 5.05 -6.94
CA VAL A 89 6.75 4.02 -7.39
C VAL A 89 7.17 3.23 -6.17
N LEU A 90 6.87 1.94 -6.15
CA LEU A 90 7.26 1.02 -5.08
C LEU A 90 8.50 0.25 -5.52
N ARG A 91 9.53 0.21 -4.68
CA ARG A 91 10.70 -0.63 -4.90
C ARG A 91 10.55 -1.92 -4.11
N PHE A 92 10.66 -3.06 -4.80
CA PHE A 92 10.75 -4.37 -4.17
C PHE A 92 12.21 -4.81 -4.06
N ASP A 93 12.55 -5.35 -2.90
CA ASP A 93 13.76 -6.13 -2.69
C ASP A 93 13.49 -7.56 -3.21
N PRO A 94 14.26 -8.06 -4.19
CA PRO A 94 13.96 -9.32 -4.85
C PRO A 94 14.27 -10.56 -4.01
N GLU A 95 15.14 -10.45 -3.00
CA GLU A 95 15.52 -11.57 -2.13
C GLU A 95 14.47 -11.77 -1.03
N SER A 96 14.12 -10.70 -0.33
CA SER A 96 13.11 -10.72 0.74
C SER A 96 11.68 -10.64 0.21
N ARG A 97 11.48 -10.31 -1.06
CA ARG A 97 10.18 -10.08 -1.71
C ARG A 97 9.34 -9.01 -0.98
N ARG A 98 10.00 -8.02 -0.37
CA ARG A 98 9.35 -6.93 0.39
C ARG A 98 9.57 -5.56 -0.26
N ILE A 99 8.63 -4.64 -0.05
CA ILE A 99 8.76 -3.25 -0.51
C ILE A 99 9.78 -2.53 0.39
N SER A 100 10.93 -2.10 -0.12
CA SER A 100 11.97 -1.42 0.68
C SER A 100 11.68 0.07 0.91
N ASP A 101 11.26 0.74 -0.16
CA ASP A 101 11.04 2.17 -0.22
C ASP A 101 10.03 2.51 -1.32
N TYR A 102 9.57 3.75 -1.28
CA TYR A 102 8.69 4.31 -2.28
C TYR A 102 9.10 5.74 -2.65
N ARG A 103 8.67 6.17 -3.84
CA ARG A 103 8.78 7.56 -4.29
C ARG A 103 7.42 8.05 -4.74
N LEU A 104 7.18 9.33 -4.51
CA LEU A 104 6.04 10.01 -5.09
C LEU A 104 6.48 10.74 -6.36
N VAL A 105 5.68 10.59 -7.40
CA VAL A 105 5.76 11.39 -8.63
C VAL A 105 4.57 12.33 -8.60
N LEU A 106 4.86 13.63 -8.54
CA LEU A 106 3.85 14.68 -8.46
C LEU A 106 3.86 15.43 -9.79
N VAL A 107 2.78 15.32 -10.56
CA VAL A 107 2.62 16.06 -11.82
C VAL A 107 1.63 17.19 -11.59
N ARG A 108 2.06 18.42 -11.87
CA ARG A 108 1.26 19.63 -11.63
C ARG A 108 0.54 20.09 -12.90
N PRO A 109 -0.52 20.91 -12.77
CA PRO A 109 -1.24 21.47 -13.93
C PRO A 109 -0.38 22.30 -14.88
N ASP A 110 0.75 22.83 -14.43
CA ASP A 110 1.73 23.58 -15.25
C ASP A 110 2.70 22.68 -16.02
N ALA A 111 2.40 21.38 -16.12
CA ALA A 111 3.23 20.34 -16.74
C ALA A 111 4.59 20.09 -16.06
N THR A 112 4.83 20.64 -14.86
CA THR A 112 6.01 20.29 -14.08
C THR A 112 5.82 18.96 -13.35
N ALA A 113 6.91 18.19 -13.23
CA ALA A 113 6.93 16.95 -12.47
C ALA A 113 8.03 16.99 -11.40
N VAL A 114 7.71 16.52 -10.20
CA VAL A 114 8.66 16.35 -9.10
C VAL A 114 8.66 14.88 -8.67
N VAL A 115 9.85 14.31 -8.53
CA VAL A 115 10.05 12.98 -7.96
C VAL A 115 10.71 13.14 -6.61
N THR A 116 10.13 12.55 -5.57
CA THR A 116 10.73 12.62 -4.24
C THR A 116 12.01 11.79 -4.15
N VAL A 117 12.82 12.08 -3.13
CA VAL A 117 13.79 11.11 -2.62
C VAL A 117 13.07 9.82 -2.19
N PRO A 118 13.77 8.67 -2.12
CA PRO A 118 13.20 7.45 -1.52
C PRO A 118 12.71 7.69 -0.11
N LEU A 119 11.47 7.30 0.16
CA LEU A 119 10.86 7.30 1.48
C LEU A 119 10.76 5.85 1.95
N ARG A 120 11.09 5.58 3.22
CA ARG A 120 11.08 4.21 3.75
C ARG A 120 9.66 3.65 3.80
N TRP A 121 9.52 2.39 3.40
CA TRP A 121 8.32 1.63 3.66
C TRP A 121 8.33 1.15 5.12
N PRO A 122 7.26 1.37 5.91
CA PRO A 122 7.18 0.83 7.26
C PRO A 122 7.13 -0.70 7.23
N HIS A 123 8.04 -1.35 7.94
CA HIS A 123 8.01 -2.81 8.17
C HIS A 123 7.73 -3.13 9.64
N GLN A 124 7.48 -4.40 9.95
CA GLN A 124 7.71 -4.89 11.30
C GLN A 124 9.20 -4.86 11.59
N SER A 125 9.60 -4.31 12.73
CA SER A 125 10.90 -4.67 13.29
C SER A 125 10.90 -6.19 13.48
N PRO A 126 12.01 -6.89 13.19
CA PRO A 126 12.15 -8.28 13.63
C PRO A 126 11.79 -8.33 15.11
N ARG A 127 10.98 -9.32 15.53
CA ARG A 127 10.84 -9.58 16.96
C ARG A 127 12.24 -9.88 17.47
N LEU A 128 12.75 -9.08 18.40
CA LEU A 128 13.89 -9.50 19.20
C LEU A 128 13.44 -10.75 19.94
N THR A 129 13.88 -11.92 19.49
CA THR A 129 13.86 -13.11 20.34
C THR A 129 14.68 -12.74 21.58
N PRO A 130 14.13 -12.86 22.80
CA PRO A 130 14.93 -12.72 24.00
C PRO A 130 16.12 -13.68 23.87
N ASP A 131 17.33 -13.20 24.17
CA ASP A 131 18.49 -14.09 24.26
C ASP A 131 18.14 -15.26 25.18
N PRO A 132 18.55 -16.49 24.85
CA PRO A 132 18.41 -17.60 25.78
C PRO A 132 19.12 -17.21 27.08
N PRO A 133 18.57 -17.58 28.26
CA PRO A 133 19.22 -17.29 29.52
C PRO A 133 20.63 -17.87 29.50
N LEU A 134 21.61 -17.05 29.91
CA LEU A 134 22.99 -17.50 30.11
C LEU A 134 22.98 -18.71 31.05
N GLN A 135 23.57 -19.82 30.60
CA GLN A 135 23.78 -21.02 31.42
C GLN A 135 24.93 -20.80 32.40
#